data_AF-A0A511MHF5-F1
#
_entry.id   AF-A0A511MHF5-F1
#
_cell.length_a   1.000
_cell.length_b   1.000
_cell.length_c   1.000
_cell.angle_alpha   90.00
_cell.angle_beta   90.00
_cell.angle_gamma   90.00
#
_symmetry.space_group_name_H-M   'P 1'
#
loop_
_entity.id
_entity.type
_entity.pdbx_description
1 polymer ?
#
loop_
_entity_poly.entity_id
_entity_poly.type
_entity_poly.pdbx_seq_one_letter_code
_entity_poly.pdbx_strand_id
1 'polypeptide(L)'
;MADPFGGRPGGILSLDALLEEHTEAIEYDLIALGLRLRMLATDALSWADLKAIVKYAPLDSALARSTHGPDHQWQLTQHLLADVADSLRWLVWSKTKAAQDGRDRPDPIPRPGVKRAERIGTATSIAEMNGFLTW
;
A
#
# COMPACT_ATOMS: atom_id res chain seq x y z
N MET A 1 19.10 -8.20 -20.98
CA MET A 1 19.46 -7.15 -21.98
C MET A 1 18.28 -6.21 -22.09
N ALA A 2 18.51 -4.89 -22.09
CA ALA A 2 17.45 -3.90 -22.22
C ALA A 2 16.95 -3.82 -23.67
N ASP A 3 15.63 -3.81 -23.83
CA ASP A 3 14.93 -3.75 -25.12
C ASP A 3 15.12 -2.36 -25.78
N PRO A 4 15.51 -2.26 -27.08
CA PRO A 4 15.71 -1.00 -27.80
C PRO A 4 14.41 -0.25 -28.15
N PHE A 5 13.23 -0.83 -27.90
CA PHE A 5 11.95 -0.21 -28.22
C PHE A 5 11.17 0.04 -26.94
N GLY A 6 11.22 1.27 -26.42
CA GLY A 6 10.52 1.73 -25.21
C GLY A 6 8.97 1.76 -25.30
N GLY A 7 8.36 0.88 -26.08
CA GLY A 7 6.93 0.63 -26.09
C GLY A 7 6.60 -0.52 -25.14
N ARG A 8 5.70 -0.31 -24.18
CA ARG A 8 5.14 -1.41 -23.38
C ARG A 8 4.56 -2.45 -24.34
N PRO A 9 5.06 -3.70 -24.37
CA PRO A 9 4.47 -4.72 -25.23
C PRO A 9 2.98 -4.86 -24.91
N GLY A 10 2.12 -4.71 -25.92
CA GLY A 10 0.68 -4.83 -25.72
C GLY A 10 0.23 -6.29 -25.65
N GLY A 11 -0.62 -6.64 -24.68
CA GLY A 11 -1.36 -7.90 -24.70
C GLY A 11 -0.56 -9.13 -24.25
N ILE A 12 -0.35 -10.09 -25.16
CA ILE A 12 0.24 -11.40 -24.83
C ILE A 12 1.73 -11.26 -24.45
N LEU A 13 2.48 -10.40 -25.15
CA LEU A 13 3.90 -10.18 -24.85
C LEU A 13 4.12 -9.56 -23.45
N SER A 14 3.18 -8.76 -22.95
CA SER A 14 3.21 -8.31 -21.54
C SER A 14 2.86 -9.41 -20.54
N LEU A 15 2.05 -10.39 -20.94
CA LEU A 15 1.71 -11.53 -20.07
C LEU A 15 2.86 -12.52 -19.98
N ASP A 16 3.58 -12.74 -21.07
CA ASP A 16 4.77 -13.59 -21.11
C ASP A 16 5.87 -13.04 -20.20
N ALA A 17 6.18 -11.74 -20.30
CA ALA A 17 7.11 -11.08 -19.40
C ALA A 17 6.67 -11.16 -17.92
N LEU A 18 5.38 -11.01 -17.64
CA LEU A 18 4.83 -11.14 -16.29
C LEU A 18 4.96 -12.58 -15.76
N LEU A 19 4.76 -13.59 -16.63
CA LEU A 19 4.95 -14.99 -16.30
C LEU A 19 6.41 -15.28 -15.96
N GLU A 20 7.37 -14.74 -16.71
CA GLU A 20 8.80 -14.89 -16.41
C GLU A 20 9.18 -14.25 -15.07
N GLU A 21 8.64 -13.08 -14.75
CA GLU A 21 8.97 -12.34 -13.53
C GLU A 21 8.28 -12.90 -12.28
N HIS A 22 7.05 -13.41 -12.41
CA HIS A 22 6.19 -13.78 -11.28
C HIS A 22 5.61 -15.20 -11.39
N THR A 23 6.37 -16.16 -11.95
CA THR A 23 5.88 -17.52 -12.26
C THR A 23 5.22 -18.21 -11.06
N GLU A 24 5.88 -18.25 -9.90
CA GLU A 24 5.39 -18.98 -8.73
C GLU A 24 4.14 -18.32 -8.14
N ALA A 25 4.07 -16.99 -8.16
CA ALA A 25 2.92 -16.24 -7.68
C ALA A 25 1.68 -16.50 -8.56
N ILE A 26 1.88 -16.52 -9.88
CA ILE A 26 0.82 -16.83 -10.84
C ILE A 26 0.40 -18.30 -10.72
N GLU A 27 1.33 -19.24 -10.60
CA GLU A 27 1.01 -20.66 -10.37
C GLU A 27 0.19 -20.85 -9.09
N TYR A 28 0.54 -20.16 -8.00
CA TYR A 28 -0.23 -20.22 -6.76
C TYR A 28 -1.66 -19.70 -6.94
N ASP A 29 -1.82 -18.53 -7.57
CA ASP A 29 -3.14 -17.94 -7.82
C ASP A 29 -3.99 -18.85 -8.74
N LEU A 30 -3.37 -19.50 -9.73
CA LEU A 30 -4.05 -20.51 -10.57
C LEU A 30 -4.46 -21.75 -9.75
N ILE A 31 -3.59 -22.26 -8.87
CA ILE A 31 -3.90 -23.41 -8.00
C ILE A 31 -5.08 -23.09 -7.08
N ALA A 32 -5.15 -21.87 -6.53
CA ALA A 32 -6.27 -21.42 -5.71
C ALA A 32 -7.61 -21.42 -6.48
N LEU A 33 -7.56 -21.23 -7.80
CA LEU A 33 -8.71 -21.31 -8.70
C LEU A 33 -8.97 -22.74 -9.24
N GLY A 34 -8.19 -23.74 -8.82
CA GLY A 34 -8.29 -25.12 -9.30
C GLY A 34 -7.64 -25.37 -10.66
N LEU A 35 -6.84 -24.42 -11.16
CA LEU A 35 -6.11 -24.47 -12.41
C LEU A 35 -4.61 -24.71 -12.16
N ARG A 36 -3.83 -25.04 -13.19
CA ARG A 36 -2.36 -25.11 -13.10
C ARG A 36 -1.74 -24.54 -14.38
N LEU A 37 -0.60 -23.87 -14.29
CA LEU A 37 0.04 -23.18 -15.42
C LEU A 37 0.35 -24.11 -16.59
N ARG A 38 0.66 -25.40 -16.33
CA ARG A 38 0.84 -26.39 -17.41
C ARG A 38 -0.41 -26.64 -18.26
N MET A 39 -1.59 -26.19 -17.83
CA MET A 39 -2.84 -26.25 -18.60
C MET A 39 -2.95 -25.10 -19.59
N LEU A 40 -2.04 -24.11 -19.54
CA LEU A 40 -2.06 -22.96 -20.43
C LEU A 40 -1.97 -23.41 -21.90
N ALA A 41 -2.74 -22.74 -22.76
CA ALA A 41 -2.92 -23.08 -24.18
C ALA A 41 -3.61 -24.44 -24.42
N THR A 42 -4.46 -24.86 -23.48
CA THR A 42 -5.42 -25.96 -23.67
C THR A 42 -6.85 -25.44 -23.54
N ASP A 43 -7.85 -26.28 -23.82
CA ASP A 43 -9.27 -25.95 -23.62
C ASP A 43 -9.62 -25.64 -22.15
N ALA A 44 -8.79 -26.07 -21.20
CA ALA A 44 -8.99 -25.80 -19.78
C ALA A 44 -8.48 -24.42 -19.34
N LEU A 45 -7.52 -23.83 -20.06
CA LEU A 45 -6.91 -22.54 -19.73
C LEU A 45 -6.33 -21.88 -20.98
N SER A 46 -7.08 -20.97 -21.59
CA SER A 46 -6.62 -20.19 -22.73
C SER A 46 -5.77 -18.98 -22.29
N TRP A 47 -5.05 -18.38 -23.23
CA TRP A 47 -4.36 -17.11 -22.99
C TRP A 47 -5.32 -15.96 -22.63
N ALA A 48 -6.57 -16.02 -23.12
CA ALA A 48 -7.59 -15.03 -22.77
C ALA A 48 -8.05 -15.21 -21.32
N ASP A 49 -8.16 -16.45 -20.85
CA ASP A 49 -8.52 -16.76 -19.46
C ASP A 49 -7.41 -16.32 -18.51
N LEU A 50 -6.15 -16.64 -18.82
CA LEU A 50 -5.01 -16.17 -18.03
C LEU A 50 -4.98 -14.64 -17.96
N LYS A 51 -5.23 -13.96 -19.09
CA LYS A 51 -5.33 -12.50 -19.11
C LYS A 51 -6.44 -11.98 -18.20
N ALA A 52 -7.61 -12.63 -18.19
CA ALA A 52 -8.72 -12.23 -17.34
C ALA A 52 -8.38 -12.43 -15.84
N ILE A 53 -7.79 -13.57 -15.50
CA ILE A 53 -7.34 -13.88 -14.14
C ILE A 53 -6.34 -12.85 -13.64
N VAL A 54 -5.28 -12.58 -14.42
CA VAL A 54 -4.24 -11.61 -14.07
C VAL A 54 -4.82 -10.19 -13.95
N LYS A 55 -5.65 -9.78 -14.91
CA LYS A 55 -6.21 -8.42 -14.95
C LYS A 55 -7.14 -8.12 -13.79
N TYR A 56 -7.89 -9.12 -13.33
CA TYR A 56 -8.88 -8.98 -12.26
C TYR A 56 -8.46 -9.73 -10.99
N ALA A 57 -7.17 -10.01 -10.83
CA ALA A 57 -6.63 -10.64 -9.64
C ALA A 57 -6.99 -9.78 -8.40
N PRO A 58 -7.43 -10.40 -7.30
CA PRO A 58 -7.66 -9.71 -6.04
C PRO A 58 -6.40 -8.96 -5.58
N LEU A 59 -6.58 -7.84 -4.86
CA LEU A 59 -5.45 -7.04 -4.34
C LEU A 59 -4.61 -7.81 -3.31
N ASP A 60 -5.17 -8.86 -2.71
CA ASP A 60 -4.50 -9.77 -1.79
C ASP A 60 -3.97 -11.04 -2.47
N SER A 61 -4.05 -11.17 -3.80
CA SER A 61 -3.53 -12.33 -4.53
C SER A 61 -2.00 -12.44 -4.44
N ALA A 62 -1.45 -13.65 -4.62
CA ALA A 62 0.00 -13.84 -4.58
C ALA A 62 0.73 -12.98 -5.64
N LEU A 63 0.14 -12.85 -6.83
CA LEU A 63 0.64 -11.94 -7.87
C LEU A 63 0.68 -10.49 -7.37
N ALA A 64 -0.42 -9.98 -6.81
CA ALA A 64 -0.47 -8.62 -6.29
C ALA A 64 0.57 -8.37 -5.19
N ARG A 65 0.79 -9.34 -4.30
CA ARG A 65 1.85 -9.28 -3.27
C ARG A 65 3.25 -9.23 -3.88
N SER A 66 3.48 -10.04 -4.91
CA SER A 66 4.78 -10.11 -5.56
C SER A 66 5.11 -8.84 -6.35
N THR A 67 4.11 -8.20 -6.97
CA THR A 67 4.29 -6.98 -7.77
C THR A 67 4.39 -5.71 -6.90
N HIS A 68 3.61 -5.62 -5.82
CA HIS A 68 3.56 -4.42 -4.96
C HIS A 68 4.49 -4.48 -3.74
N GLY A 69 5.15 -5.62 -3.50
CA GLY A 69 6.14 -5.76 -2.45
C GLY A 69 5.57 -5.56 -1.03
N PRO A 70 6.34 -5.04 -0.06
CA PRO A 70 5.91 -4.90 1.33
C PRO A 70 4.74 -3.94 1.52
N ASP A 71 4.53 -3.00 0.59
CA ASP A 71 3.42 -2.04 0.67
C ASP A 71 2.07 -2.65 0.25
N HIS A 72 2.05 -3.85 -0.35
CA HIS A 72 0.79 -4.50 -0.76
C HIS A 72 -0.20 -4.69 0.41
N GLN A 73 0.33 -4.83 1.63
CA GLN A 73 -0.49 -5.01 2.82
C GLN A 73 -1.29 -3.73 3.11
N TRP A 74 -0.80 -2.56 2.72
CA TRP A 74 -1.43 -1.26 2.95
C TRP A 74 -2.50 -0.94 1.90
N GLN A 75 -3.52 -1.79 1.84
CA GLN A 75 -4.73 -1.53 1.05
C GLN A 75 -5.62 -0.51 1.77
N LEU A 76 -6.63 0.00 1.06
CA LEU A 76 -7.60 0.96 1.59
C LEU A 76 -8.17 0.51 2.94
N THR A 77 -8.53 -0.76 3.08
CA THR A 77 -9.05 -1.31 4.33
C THR A 77 -8.04 -1.19 5.48
N GLN A 78 -6.75 -1.48 5.25
CA GLN A 78 -5.74 -1.33 6.31
C GLN A 78 -5.49 0.14 6.66
N HIS A 79 -5.56 1.04 5.68
CA HIS A 79 -5.51 2.48 5.94
C HIS A 79 -6.68 2.95 6.82
N LEU A 80 -7.90 2.51 6.49
CA LEU A 80 -9.10 2.86 7.26
C LEU A 80 -9.08 2.25 8.66
N LEU A 81 -8.64 1.00 8.80
CA LEU A 81 -8.50 0.35 10.11
C LEU A 81 -7.45 1.04 10.99
N ALA A 82 -6.31 1.43 10.39
CA ALA A 82 -5.30 2.21 11.10
C ALA A 82 -5.86 3.58 11.54
N ASP A 83 -6.62 4.26 10.68
CA ASP A 83 -7.26 5.54 10.99
C ASP A 83 -8.29 5.42 12.12
N VAL A 84 -9.09 4.36 12.12
CA VAL A 84 -10.00 4.04 13.23
C VAL A 84 -9.22 3.81 14.52
N ALA A 85 -8.15 3.02 14.49
CA ALA A 85 -7.33 2.74 15.66
C ALA A 85 -6.66 4.03 16.19
N ASP A 86 -6.15 4.89 15.33
CA ASP A 86 -5.57 6.20 15.69
C ASP A 86 -6.62 7.11 16.33
N SER A 87 -7.81 7.20 15.73
CA SER A 87 -8.93 7.97 16.25
C SER A 87 -9.37 7.50 17.63
N LEU A 88 -9.42 6.18 17.86
CA LEU A 88 -9.77 5.61 19.15
C LEU A 88 -8.70 5.91 20.22
N ARG A 89 -7.42 5.76 19.89
CA ARG A 89 -6.32 6.14 20.81
C ARG A 89 -6.40 7.62 21.18
N TRP A 90 -6.66 8.47 20.19
CA TRP A 90 -6.83 9.90 20.41
C TRP A 90 -8.03 10.21 21.32
N LEU A 91 -9.19 9.56 21.11
CA LEU A 91 -10.39 9.73 21.93
C LEU A 91 -10.21 9.27 23.37
N VAL A 92 -9.42 8.23 23.62
CA VAL A 92 -9.07 7.80 24.98
C VAL A 92 -8.12 8.80 25.62
N TRP A 93 -7.07 9.20 24.90
CA TRP A 93 -6.10 10.19 25.37
C TRP A 93 -6.75 11.53 25.70
N SER A 94 -7.69 12.01 24.88
CA SER A 94 -8.33 13.33 25.04
C SER A 94 -9.13 13.47 26.35
N LYS A 95 -9.45 12.35 27.02
CA LYS A 95 -10.13 12.31 28.32
C LYS A 95 -9.17 12.30 29.51
N THR A 96 -7.85 12.31 29.28
CA THR A 96 -6.83 12.24 30.34
C THR A 96 -6.41 13.64 30.83
N LYS A 97 -5.79 13.72 32.03
CA LYS A 97 -5.14 14.96 32.50
C LYS A 97 -3.97 15.36 31.59
N ALA A 98 -3.23 14.40 31.05
CA ALA A 98 -2.14 14.67 30.12
C ALA A 98 -2.61 15.46 28.88
N ALA A 99 -3.82 15.15 28.37
CA ALA A 99 -4.41 15.90 27.27
C ALA A 99 -4.79 17.34 27.65
N GLN A 100 -5.23 17.60 28.89
CA GLN A 100 -5.48 18.97 29.38
C GLN A 100 -4.20 19.81 29.36
N ASP A 101 -3.07 19.18 29.66
CA ASP A 101 -1.74 19.80 29.62
C ASP A 101 -1.10 19.74 28.21
N GLY A 102 -1.76 19.15 27.22
CA GLY A 102 -1.24 18.97 25.85
C GLY A 102 -0.03 18.01 25.73
N ARG A 103 0.17 17.13 26.71
CA ARG A 103 1.30 16.18 26.77
C ARG A 103 0.92 14.78 26.31
N ASP A 104 1.94 14.01 25.92
CA ASP A 104 1.85 12.58 25.61
C ASP A 104 0.77 12.20 24.58
N ARG A 105 0.56 13.07 23.58
CA ARG A 105 -0.37 12.78 22.48
C ARG A 105 0.09 11.52 21.73
N PRO A 106 -0.78 10.53 21.51
CA PRO A 106 -0.40 9.31 20.79
C PRO A 106 -0.04 9.64 19.34
N ASP A 107 1.04 9.01 18.88
CA ASP A 107 1.43 9.06 17.47
C ASP A 107 0.53 8.13 16.62
N PRO A 108 0.24 8.52 15.37
CA PRO A 108 -0.42 7.64 14.41
C PRO A 108 0.36 6.34 14.19
N ILE A 109 -0.34 5.24 13.90
CA ILE A 109 0.27 3.99 13.47
C ILE A 109 1.15 4.24 12.22
N PRO A 110 2.44 3.87 12.24
CA PRO A 110 3.33 4.04 11.09
C PRO A 110 2.78 3.32 9.86
N ARG A 111 2.56 4.06 8.76
CA ARG A 111 2.03 3.51 7.50
C ARG A 111 2.47 4.33 6.28
N PRO A 112 2.55 3.71 5.08
CA PRO A 112 2.91 4.40 3.84
C PRO A 112 2.07 5.67 3.63
N GLY A 113 2.72 6.74 3.18
CA GLY A 113 2.05 8.02 2.91
C GLY A 113 1.67 8.85 4.14
N VAL A 114 1.70 8.31 5.35
CA VAL A 114 1.41 9.06 6.59
C VAL A 114 2.71 9.41 7.30
N LYS A 115 3.06 10.69 7.27
CA LYS A 115 4.23 11.21 7.96
C LYS A 115 3.86 11.64 9.38
N ARG A 116 4.77 11.40 10.33
CA ARG A 116 4.67 11.97 11.67
C ARG A 116 4.75 13.50 11.57
N ALA A 117 3.93 14.20 12.35
CA ALA A 117 4.05 15.65 12.47
C ALA A 117 5.41 15.98 13.07
N GLU A 118 6.25 16.66 12.31
CA GLU A 118 7.53 17.17 12.79
C GLU A 118 7.30 18.50 13.51
N ARG A 119 7.85 18.64 14.72
CA ARG A 119 7.81 19.92 15.43
C ARG A 119 8.79 20.88 14.75
N ILE A 120 8.26 21.83 14.00
CA ILE A 120 9.04 22.92 13.41
C ILE A 120 9.02 24.11 14.37
N GLY A 121 10.20 24.51 14.83
CA GLY A 121 10.40 25.68 15.69
C GLY A 121 10.48 25.38 17.20
N THR A 122 11.11 26.31 17.91
CA THR A 122 11.21 26.33 19.37
C THR A 122 10.04 27.11 19.97
N ALA A 123 9.61 26.72 21.18
CA ALA A 123 8.61 27.50 21.90
C ALA A 123 9.21 28.86 22.28
N THR A 124 8.50 29.94 21.97
CA THR A 124 8.89 31.33 22.26
C THR A 124 7.79 31.98 23.10
N SER A 125 8.17 32.92 23.96
CA SER A 125 7.20 33.65 24.78
C SER A 125 6.34 34.60 23.93
N ILE A 126 5.13 34.91 24.38
CA ILE A 126 4.26 35.89 23.71
C ILE A 126 4.96 37.26 23.63
N ALA A 127 5.72 37.65 24.65
CA ALA A 127 6.46 38.91 24.65
C ALA A 127 7.53 38.97 23.55
N GLU A 128 8.29 37.90 23.34
CA GLU A 128 9.28 37.81 22.26
C GLU A 128 8.62 37.74 20.88
N MET A 129 7.50 37.02 20.76
CA MET A 129 6.68 37.03 19.55
C MET A 129 6.14 38.44 19.27
N ASN A 130 5.86 39.20 20.32
CA ASN A 130 5.42 40.60 20.24
C ASN A 130 6.49 41.54 19.74
N GLY A 131 7.70 41.43 20.29
CA GLY A 131 8.86 42.13 19.75
C GLY A 131 9.13 41.78 18.28
N PHE A 132 8.97 40.52 17.88
CA PHE A 132 9.23 40.07 16.51
C PHE A 132 8.22 40.61 15.49
N LEU A 133 6.92 40.59 15.79
CA LEU A 133 5.87 41.00 14.85
C LEU A 133 5.53 42.49 14.92
N THR A 134 6.26 43.30 15.69
CA THR A 134 6.13 44.77 15.77
C THR A 134 4.74 45.28 16.17
N TRP A 135 4.11 44.57 17.12
CA TRP A 135 2.81 44.84 17.74
C TRP A 135 2.97 45.03 19.26
#